data_AF-A0A3N5PMG0-F1
#
_entry.id   AF-A0A3N5PMG0-F1
#
_cell.length_a   1.000
_cell.length_b   1.000
_cell.length_c   1.000
_cell.angle_alpha   90.00
_cell.angle_beta   90.00
_cell.angle_gamma   90.00
#
_symmetry.space_group_name_H-M   'P 1'
#
loop_
_entity.id
_entity.type
_entity.pdbx_description
1 polymer ?
#
loop_
_entity_poly.entity_id
_entity_poly.type
_entity_poly.pdbx_seq_one_letter_code
_entity_poly.pdbx_strand_id
1 'polypeptide(L)'
;MAEVITAEAGQTRSADPRRLSPGLAFLGGLIGVGYLYVGRIGYAIAFAVAPYVFLFASGRTRLIVDPIGWYASFAVLALLWLVQLVHPVVLAWSRPLGPAKPYNRWWWYVAWIAGVTTASMLLVPEPATAFGYQNYYVPAGSMSPTVQPGDRVVVDTWRYRDASPAFGDIVVCDLGDGTLVVKRVVGVPGDTIEIRGPLLIRNGNPVDEPYLSSEPGMTLPDSPPLALGTDEFFVLGDHRRNSRDSRQEGPVSRDEIPGRVEFIYFARDWGRFPALLAAD
;
A
#
# COMPACT_ATOMS: atom_id res chain seq x y z
N MET A 1 -20.28 -80.54 -39.20
CA MET A 1 -20.64 -79.13 -39.47
C MET A 1 -19.64 -78.28 -38.72
N ALA A 2 -18.93 -77.42 -39.46
CA ALA A 2 -17.84 -76.59 -38.94
C ALA A 2 -18.41 -75.43 -38.12
N GLU A 3 -17.97 -75.31 -36.88
CA GLU A 3 -18.31 -74.19 -36.00
C GLU A 3 -17.27 -73.09 -36.21
N VAL A 4 -17.75 -71.97 -36.74
CA VAL A 4 -16.99 -70.77 -37.06
C VAL A 4 -16.59 -70.10 -35.74
N ILE A 5 -15.31 -70.18 -35.36
CA ILE A 5 -14.74 -69.36 -34.29
C ILE A 5 -14.53 -67.96 -34.86
N THR A 6 -15.47 -67.05 -34.58
CA THR A 6 -15.31 -65.62 -34.79
C THR A 6 -14.29 -65.06 -33.81
N ALA A 7 -13.14 -64.65 -34.34
CA ALA A 7 -12.19 -63.81 -33.63
C ALA A 7 -12.77 -62.38 -33.54
N GLU A 8 -13.39 -62.04 -32.40
CA GLU A 8 -13.58 -60.64 -32.02
C GLU A 8 -12.24 -60.09 -31.50
N ALA A 9 -11.48 -59.53 -32.44
CA ALA A 9 -10.37 -58.66 -32.11
C ALA A 9 -10.88 -57.49 -31.26
N GLY A 10 -10.53 -57.50 -29.97
CA GLY A 10 -10.78 -56.40 -29.05
C GLY A 10 -10.16 -55.11 -29.57
N GLN A 11 -11.00 -54.25 -30.15
CA GLN A 11 -10.69 -52.85 -30.41
C GLN A 11 -10.43 -52.18 -29.05
N THR A 12 -9.17 -52.07 -28.67
CA THR A 12 -8.73 -51.13 -27.65
C THR A 12 -8.99 -49.74 -28.19
N ARG A 13 -10.15 -49.15 -27.80
CA ARG A 13 -10.40 -47.71 -27.95
C ARG A 13 -9.21 -47.01 -27.31
N SER A 14 -8.35 -46.38 -28.11
CA SER A 14 -7.35 -45.45 -27.61
C SER A 14 -8.11 -44.34 -26.88
N ALA A 15 -8.13 -44.41 -25.55
CA ALA A 15 -8.77 -43.39 -24.75
C ALA A 15 -8.06 -42.07 -25.05
N ASP A 16 -8.77 -41.17 -25.75
CA ASP A 16 -8.31 -39.82 -26.00
C ASP A 16 -7.84 -39.24 -24.64
N PRO A 17 -6.58 -38.77 -24.52
CA PRO A 17 -6.04 -38.36 -23.24
C PRO A 17 -6.98 -37.34 -22.60
N ARG A 18 -7.53 -37.67 -21.42
CA ARG A 18 -8.49 -36.81 -20.71
C ARG A 18 -7.93 -35.40 -20.61
N ARG A 19 -8.51 -34.47 -21.37
CA ARG A 19 -8.19 -33.04 -21.28
C ARG A 19 -9.01 -32.42 -20.14
N LEU A 20 -8.35 -31.67 -19.27
CA LEU A 20 -9.04 -30.88 -18.26
C LEU A 20 -9.81 -29.74 -18.92
N SER A 21 -10.89 -29.28 -18.29
CA SER A 21 -11.69 -28.20 -18.86
C SER A 21 -10.97 -26.85 -18.65
N PRO A 22 -10.75 -26.08 -19.73
CA PRO A 22 -10.12 -24.76 -19.65
C PRO A 22 -10.94 -23.79 -18.78
N GLY A 23 -12.26 -23.94 -18.80
CA GLY A 23 -13.18 -23.15 -17.97
C GLY A 23 -12.97 -23.38 -16.46
N LEU A 24 -12.70 -24.62 -16.02
CA LEU A 24 -12.40 -24.88 -14.60
C LEU A 24 -11.00 -24.37 -14.22
N ALA A 25 -10.03 -24.42 -15.13
CA ALA A 25 -8.71 -23.83 -14.90
C ALA A 25 -8.80 -22.30 -14.74
N PHE A 26 -9.65 -21.64 -15.54
CA PHE A 26 -9.92 -20.20 -15.46
C PHE A 26 -10.63 -19.82 -14.16
N LEU A 27 -11.69 -20.54 -13.78
CA LEU A 27 -12.40 -20.33 -12.51
C LEU A 27 -11.51 -20.59 -11.28
N GLY A 28 -10.45 -21.39 -11.44
CA GLY A 28 -9.40 -21.59 -10.44
C GLY A 28 -8.32 -20.51 -10.39
N GLY A 29 -8.29 -19.51 -11.28
CA GLY A 29 -7.23 -18.48 -11.27
C GLY A 29 -7.16 -17.63 -9.99
N LEU A 30 -8.15 -17.74 -9.10
CA LEU A 30 -8.14 -17.17 -7.76
C LEU A 30 -7.06 -17.85 -6.89
N ILE A 31 -6.04 -17.07 -6.47
CA ILE A 31 -5.08 -17.46 -5.42
C ILE A 31 -4.34 -18.79 -5.75
N GLY A 32 -3.97 -19.00 -7.00
CA GLY A 32 -3.19 -20.17 -7.43
C GLY A 32 -3.93 -21.52 -7.54
N VAL A 33 -5.25 -21.55 -7.34
CA VAL A 33 -6.08 -22.79 -7.42
C VAL A 33 -6.03 -23.46 -8.81
N GLY A 34 -5.92 -22.68 -9.89
CA GLY A 34 -5.83 -23.16 -11.26
C GLY A 34 -4.56 -23.99 -11.47
N TYR A 35 -3.48 -23.66 -10.76
CA TYR A 35 -2.25 -24.44 -10.77
C TYR A 35 -2.38 -25.76 -10.01
N LEU A 36 -3.16 -25.81 -8.92
CA LEU A 36 -3.50 -27.09 -8.28
C LEU A 36 -4.29 -27.98 -9.25
N TYR A 37 -5.24 -27.38 -9.97
CA TYR A 37 -6.09 -28.09 -10.94
C TYR A 37 -5.27 -28.75 -12.04
N VAL A 38 -4.29 -28.04 -12.63
CA VAL A 38 -3.37 -28.61 -13.63
C VAL A 38 -2.22 -29.42 -13.03
N GLY A 39 -2.24 -29.71 -11.73
CA GLY A 39 -1.27 -30.59 -11.08
C GLY A 39 0.09 -29.96 -10.79
N ARG A 40 0.20 -28.62 -10.76
CA ARG A 40 1.45 -27.86 -10.63
C ARG A 40 1.51 -27.04 -9.33
N ILE A 41 1.55 -27.72 -8.19
CA ILE A 41 1.56 -27.07 -6.86
C ILE A 41 2.71 -26.05 -6.66
N GLY A 42 3.88 -26.26 -7.28
CA GLY A 42 4.99 -25.30 -7.19
C GLY A 42 4.63 -23.91 -7.73
N TYR A 43 3.86 -23.84 -8.83
CA TYR A 43 3.36 -22.55 -9.32
C TYR A 43 2.30 -21.98 -8.40
N ALA A 44 1.42 -22.80 -7.83
CA ALA A 44 0.43 -22.34 -6.85
C ALA A 44 1.10 -21.64 -5.66
N ILE A 45 2.15 -22.25 -5.08
CA ILE A 45 2.93 -21.66 -3.99
C ILE A 45 3.63 -20.39 -4.45
N ALA A 46 4.35 -20.44 -5.59
CA ALA A 46 5.10 -19.29 -6.09
C ALA A 46 4.21 -18.06 -6.31
N PHE A 47 3.04 -18.23 -6.95
CA PHE A 47 2.11 -17.13 -7.20
C PHE A 47 1.33 -16.69 -5.96
N ALA A 48 1.15 -17.54 -4.95
CA ALA A 48 0.60 -17.14 -3.66
C ALA A 48 1.58 -16.27 -2.86
N VAL A 49 2.89 -16.51 -2.97
CA VAL A 49 3.94 -15.82 -2.21
C VAL A 49 4.49 -14.59 -2.94
N ALA A 50 4.58 -14.62 -4.27
CA ALA A 50 5.23 -13.58 -5.07
C ALA A 50 4.68 -12.15 -4.85
N PRO A 51 3.36 -11.91 -4.74
CA PRO A 51 2.84 -10.57 -4.45
C PRO A 51 3.34 -10.00 -3.13
N TYR A 52 3.43 -10.84 -2.08
CA TYR A 52 3.91 -10.44 -0.76
C TYR A 52 5.40 -10.13 -0.76
N VAL A 53 6.21 -10.99 -1.39
CA VAL A 53 7.65 -10.76 -1.53
C VAL A 53 7.91 -9.48 -2.34
N PHE A 54 7.15 -9.27 -3.41
CA PHE A 54 7.25 -8.08 -4.23
C PHE A 54 6.90 -6.81 -3.45
N LEU A 55 5.76 -6.79 -2.75
CA LEU A 55 5.33 -5.64 -1.92
C LEU A 55 6.30 -5.36 -0.77
N PHE A 56 6.83 -6.39 -0.12
CA PHE A 56 7.83 -6.23 0.93
C PHE A 56 9.13 -5.63 0.36
N ALA A 57 9.60 -6.15 -0.77
CA ALA A 57 10.79 -5.63 -1.44
C ALA A 57 10.59 -4.20 -1.95
N SER A 58 9.41 -3.87 -2.49
CA SER A 58 9.11 -2.53 -2.99
C SER A 58 9.00 -1.51 -1.85
N GLY A 59 8.44 -1.88 -0.71
CA GLY A 59 8.51 -1.10 0.53
C GLY A 59 9.95 -0.88 0.97
N ARG A 60 10.74 -1.95 1.07
CA ARG A 60 12.10 -1.90 1.59
C ARG A 60 13.06 -1.08 0.73
N THR A 61 12.81 -1.04 -0.58
CA THR A 61 13.57 -0.27 -1.58
C THR A 61 12.98 1.11 -1.84
N ARG A 62 11.91 1.49 -1.13
CA ARG A 62 11.14 2.72 -1.34
C ARG A 62 10.52 2.88 -2.73
N LEU A 63 10.49 1.81 -3.53
CA LEU A 63 9.85 1.80 -4.84
C LEU A 63 8.35 2.12 -4.73
N ILE A 64 7.66 1.60 -3.71
CA ILE A 64 6.22 1.80 -3.57
C ILE A 64 5.84 3.16 -2.98
N VAL A 65 6.81 3.96 -2.52
CA VAL A 65 6.53 5.31 -2.00
C VAL A 65 7.00 6.41 -2.97
N ASP A 66 7.64 6.02 -4.07
CA ASP A 66 7.90 6.86 -5.25
C ASP A 66 6.66 6.87 -6.18
N PRO A 67 6.27 8.00 -6.79
CA PRO A 67 5.11 8.06 -7.67
C PRO A 67 5.18 7.07 -8.84
N ILE A 68 6.30 7.01 -9.57
CA ILE A 68 6.46 6.14 -10.73
C ILE A 68 6.49 4.68 -10.27
N GLY A 69 7.26 4.39 -9.22
CA GLY A 69 7.38 3.08 -8.63
C GLY A 69 6.07 2.55 -8.05
N TRP A 70 5.18 3.40 -7.54
CA TRP A 70 3.84 3.02 -7.09
C TRP A 70 2.99 2.51 -8.26
N TYR A 71 2.86 3.29 -9.36
CA TYR A 71 2.13 2.82 -10.55
C TYR A 71 2.76 1.58 -11.19
N ALA A 72 4.10 1.52 -11.25
CA ALA A 72 4.82 0.35 -11.74
C ALA A 72 4.53 -0.88 -10.88
N SER A 73 4.45 -0.72 -9.56
CA SER A 73 4.10 -1.80 -8.63
C SER A 73 2.69 -2.34 -8.89
N PHE A 74 1.71 -1.46 -9.13
CA PHE A 74 0.36 -1.90 -9.55
C PHE A 74 0.37 -2.62 -10.89
N ALA A 75 1.15 -2.15 -11.86
CA ALA A 75 1.26 -2.81 -13.16
C ALA A 75 1.87 -4.22 -13.04
N VAL A 76 2.91 -4.39 -12.21
CA VAL A 76 3.54 -5.69 -11.93
C VAL A 76 2.53 -6.62 -11.25
N LEU A 77 1.81 -6.15 -10.22
CA LEU A 77 0.79 -6.95 -9.53
C LEU A 77 -0.37 -7.34 -10.46
N ALA A 78 -0.82 -6.41 -11.31
CA ALA A 78 -1.84 -6.69 -12.32
C ALA A 78 -1.36 -7.72 -13.33
N LEU A 79 -0.10 -7.64 -13.77
CA LEU A 79 0.50 -8.63 -14.66
C LEU A 79 0.61 -10.00 -13.98
N LEU A 80 1.05 -10.07 -12.72
CA LEU A 80 1.09 -11.31 -11.94
C LEU A 80 -0.31 -11.92 -11.79
N TRP A 81 -1.34 -11.09 -11.61
CA TRP A 81 -2.73 -11.53 -11.57
C TRP A 81 -3.22 -12.05 -12.93
N LEU A 82 -2.93 -11.34 -14.02
CA LEU A 82 -3.26 -11.78 -15.38
C LEU A 82 -2.59 -13.12 -15.74
N VAL A 83 -1.32 -13.30 -15.36
CA VAL A 83 -0.62 -14.58 -15.56
C VAL A 83 -1.31 -15.71 -14.80
N GLN A 84 -1.80 -15.47 -13.59
CA GLN A 84 -2.57 -16.46 -12.83
C GLN A 84 -3.90 -16.84 -13.48
N LEU A 85 -4.53 -15.94 -14.23
CA LEU A 85 -5.76 -16.22 -14.98
C LEU A 85 -5.49 -17.01 -16.27
N VAL A 86 -4.42 -16.67 -17.00
CA VAL A 86 -4.20 -17.17 -18.36
C VAL A 86 -3.31 -18.41 -18.40
N HIS A 87 -2.21 -18.43 -17.64
CA HIS A 87 -1.20 -19.48 -17.78
C HIS A 87 -1.71 -20.88 -17.38
N PRO A 88 -2.50 -21.08 -16.31
CA PRO A 88 -3.12 -22.38 -16.03
C PRO A 88 -4.03 -22.88 -17.17
N VAL A 89 -4.74 -21.97 -17.83
CA VAL A 89 -5.62 -22.28 -18.97
C VAL A 89 -4.78 -22.76 -20.16
N VAL A 90 -3.69 -22.05 -20.47
CA VAL A 90 -2.74 -22.46 -21.51
C VAL A 90 -2.14 -23.83 -21.19
N LEU A 91 -1.78 -24.10 -19.93
CA LEU A 91 -1.28 -25.41 -19.52
C LEU A 91 -2.33 -26.52 -19.68
N ALA A 92 -3.59 -26.25 -19.38
CA ALA A 92 -4.69 -27.19 -19.59
C ALA A 92 -4.95 -27.48 -21.07
N TRP A 93 -4.76 -26.49 -21.95
CA TRP A 93 -4.91 -26.65 -23.41
C TRP A 93 -3.73 -27.34 -24.09
N SER A 94 -2.50 -26.99 -23.69
CA SER A 94 -1.29 -27.31 -24.44
C SER A 94 -0.70 -28.69 -24.13
N ARG A 95 -1.05 -29.31 -22.99
CA ARG A 95 -0.43 -30.57 -22.55
C ARG A 95 -1.47 -31.62 -22.19
N PRO A 96 -1.36 -32.87 -22.70
CA PRO A 96 -2.09 -33.98 -22.11
C PRO A 96 -1.60 -34.14 -20.67
N LEU A 97 -2.51 -34.01 -19.72
CA LEU A 97 -2.16 -34.02 -18.32
C LEU A 97 -1.84 -35.45 -17.88
N GLY A 98 -0.82 -35.56 -17.02
CA GLY A 98 -0.50 -36.80 -16.34
C GLY A 98 -1.63 -37.25 -15.40
N PRO A 99 -1.47 -38.41 -14.74
CA PRO A 99 -2.48 -38.91 -13.81
C PRO A 99 -2.79 -37.89 -12.71
N ALA A 100 -4.05 -37.86 -12.28
CA ALA A 100 -4.52 -36.98 -11.21
C ALA A 100 -3.64 -37.14 -9.96
N LYS A 101 -3.16 -36.01 -9.43
CA LYS A 101 -2.33 -36.01 -8.23
C LYS A 101 -3.24 -36.13 -6.98
N PRO A 102 -2.71 -36.57 -5.83
CA PRO A 102 -3.50 -36.69 -4.60
C PRO A 102 -4.21 -35.41 -4.18
N TYR A 103 -3.61 -34.25 -4.51
CA TYR A 103 -4.11 -32.92 -4.20
C TYR A 103 -5.12 -32.36 -5.22
N ASN A 104 -5.55 -33.14 -6.23
CA ASN A 104 -6.58 -32.72 -7.19
C ASN A 104 -8.02 -32.98 -6.70
N ARG A 105 -8.20 -33.49 -5.48
CA ARG A 105 -9.53 -33.73 -4.89
C ARG A 105 -10.13 -32.42 -4.38
N TRP A 106 -11.47 -32.31 -4.43
CA TRP A 106 -12.17 -31.05 -4.17
C TRP A 106 -11.79 -30.38 -2.84
N TRP A 107 -11.59 -31.18 -1.78
CA TRP A 107 -11.23 -30.68 -0.45
C TRP A 107 -9.84 -30.04 -0.37
N TRP A 108 -8.91 -30.39 -1.27
CA TRP A 108 -7.59 -29.75 -1.31
C TRP A 108 -7.65 -28.32 -1.82
N TYR A 109 -8.58 -28.00 -2.73
CA TYR A 109 -8.79 -26.61 -3.15
C TYR A 109 -9.39 -25.78 -2.03
N VAL A 110 -10.33 -26.35 -1.26
CA VAL A 110 -10.90 -25.70 -0.07
C VAL A 110 -9.81 -25.48 0.99
N ALA A 111 -9.03 -26.52 1.30
CA ALA A 111 -7.93 -26.44 2.25
C ALA A 111 -6.86 -25.44 1.81
N TRP A 112 -6.58 -25.34 0.50
CA TRP A 112 -5.65 -24.36 -0.05
C TRP A 112 -6.15 -22.93 0.12
N ILE A 113 -7.39 -22.64 -0.29
CA ILE A 113 -7.99 -21.31 -0.15
C ILE A 113 -8.02 -20.90 1.31
N ALA A 114 -8.49 -21.79 2.19
CA ALA A 114 -8.50 -21.56 3.64
C ALA A 114 -7.09 -21.34 4.20
N GLY A 115 -6.11 -22.16 3.79
CA GLY A 115 -4.73 -22.09 4.23
C GLY A 115 -4.03 -20.80 3.81
N VAL A 116 -4.14 -20.42 2.54
CA VAL A 116 -3.57 -19.15 2.04
C VAL A 116 -4.25 -17.96 2.70
N THR A 117 -5.58 -17.96 2.81
CA THR A 117 -6.32 -16.84 3.44
C THR A 117 -5.93 -16.69 4.92
N THR A 118 -5.86 -17.79 5.65
CA THR A 118 -5.43 -17.80 7.06
C THR A 118 -3.98 -17.34 7.19
N ALA A 119 -3.08 -17.82 6.32
CA ALA A 119 -1.68 -17.38 6.32
C ALA A 119 -1.56 -15.88 6.01
N SER A 120 -2.30 -15.37 5.02
CA SER A 120 -2.34 -13.94 4.69
C SER A 120 -2.81 -13.09 5.87
N MET A 121 -3.86 -13.51 6.57
CA MET A 121 -4.38 -12.80 7.75
C MET A 121 -3.40 -12.81 8.93
N LEU A 122 -2.69 -13.91 9.15
CA LEU A 122 -1.72 -14.04 10.25
C LEU A 122 -0.38 -13.33 9.97
N LEU A 123 0.10 -13.38 8.73
CA LEU A 123 1.39 -12.82 8.34
C LEU A 123 1.33 -11.32 8.02
N VAL A 124 0.17 -10.84 7.55
CA VAL A 124 -0.05 -9.46 7.12
C VAL A 124 -1.34 -8.90 7.74
N PRO A 125 -1.42 -8.82 9.08
CA PRO A 125 -2.61 -8.28 9.74
C PRO A 125 -2.80 -6.79 9.40
N GLU A 126 -1.70 -6.06 9.25
CA GLU A 126 -1.67 -4.65 8.87
C GLU A 126 -0.71 -4.43 7.68
N PRO A 127 -1.25 -4.19 6.47
CA PRO A 127 -0.42 -3.94 5.29
C PRO A 127 0.56 -2.78 5.46
N ALA A 128 0.17 -1.74 6.22
CA ALA A 128 1.02 -0.59 6.53
C ALA A 128 2.30 -1.01 7.28
N THR A 129 2.15 -1.85 8.29
CA THR A 129 3.27 -2.36 9.09
C THR A 129 4.12 -3.36 8.30
N ALA A 130 3.49 -4.16 7.44
CA ALA A 130 4.12 -5.23 6.67
C ALA A 130 4.85 -4.77 5.40
N PHE A 131 4.38 -3.72 4.74
CA PHE A 131 4.93 -3.24 3.46
C PHE A 131 5.44 -1.80 3.49
N GLY A 132 5.25 -1.07 4.58
CA GLY A 132 5.87 0.25 4.76
C GLY A 132 5.17 1.39 4.05
N TYR A 133 3.93 1.19 3.61
CA TYR A 133 3.14 2.27 3.02
C TYR A 133 1.68 2.19 3.42
N GLN A 134 1.02 3.35 3.48
CA GLN A 134 -0.41 3.44 3.70
C GLN A 134 -1.03 4.55 2.85
N ASN A 135 -2.24 4.30 2.36
CA ASN A 135 -3.00 5.27 1.59
C ASN A 135 -4.02 5.95 2.50
N TYR A 136 -4.08 7.28 2.46
CA TYR A 136 -5.07 8.05 3.21
C TYR A 136 -5.92 8.92 2.28
N TYR A 137 -7.19 9.09 2.66
CA TYR A 137 -8.09 10.08 2.07
C TYR A 137 -8.06 11.34 2.96
N VAL A 138 -7.94 12.52 2.36
CA VAL A 138 -7.87 13.79 3.09
C VAL A 138 -9.22 14.51 3.03
N PRO A 139 -10.02 14.52 4.11
CA PRO A 139 -11.35 15.13 4.10
C PRO A 139 -11.35 16.64 4.35
N ALA A 140 -10.29 17.18 4.97
CA ALA A 140 -10.27 18.54 5.51
C ALA A 140 -9.18 19.42 4.86
N GLY A 141 -9.45 20.73 4.78
CA GLY A 141 -8.60 21.70 4.08
C GLY A 141 -7.54 22.39 4.95
N SER A 142 -7.14 21.77 6.06
CA SER A 142 -6.15 22.34 7.00
C SER A 142 -4.74 22.46 6.42
N MET A 143 -4.46 21.73 5.34
CA MET A 143 -3.20 21.75 4.62
C MET A 143 -3.30 22.46 3.27
N SER A 144 -4.41 23.14 2.97
CA SER A 144 -4.52 23.93 1.74
C SER A 144 -3.53 25.10 1.75
N PRO A 145 -2.87 25.42 0.63
CA PRO A 145 -3.09 24.89 -0.73
C PRO A 145 -2.33 23.59 -1.05
N THR A 146 -1.38 23.18 -0.21
CA THR A 146 -0.49 22.03 -0.41
C THR A 146 -1.24 20.71 -0.59
N VAL A 147 -2.12 20.39 0.37
CA VAL A 147 -3.01 19.23 0.34
C VAL A 147 -4.45 19.70 0.55
N GLN A 148 -5.34 19.33 -0.37
CA GLN A 148 -6.71 19.82 -0.41
C GLN A 148 -7.73 18.72 -0.07
N PRO A 149 -8.95 19.11 0.34
CA PRO A 149 -10.04 18.15 0.52
C PRO A 149 -10.29 17.32 -0.74
N GLY A 150 -10.34 16.00 -0.58
CA GLY A 150 -10.53 15.04 -1.67
C GLY A 150 -9.24 14.43 -2.20
N ASP A 151 -8.08 14.99 -1.86
CA ASP A 151 -6.78 14.41 -2.22
C ASP A 151 -6.61 13.04 -1.54
N ARG A 152 -5.92 12.12 -2.23
CA ARG A 152 -5.48 10.85 -1.66
C ARG A 152 -3.96 10.78 -1.71
N VAL A 153 -3.38 10.46 -0.56
CA VAL A 153 -1.94 10.52 -0.35
C VAL A 153 -1.35 9.16 -0.04
N VAL A 154 -0.11 8.95 -0.45
CA VAL A 154 0.72 7.81 -0.03
C VAL A 154 1.61 8.26 1.12
N VAL A 155 1.65 7.45 2.17
CA VAL A 155 2.42 7.68 3.38
C VAL A 155 3.45 6.58 3.54
N ASP A 156 4.72 6.95 3.70
CA ASP A 156 5.80 6.04 4.08
C ASP A 156 5.79 5.86 5.61
N THR A 157 5.36 4.68 6.05
CA THR A 157 5.26 4.31 7.48
C THR A 157 6.55 3.71 8.02
N TRP A 158 7.53 3.42 7.15
CA TRP A 158 8.86 2.96 7.55
C TRP A 158 9.87 4.09 7.60
N ARG A 159 9.56 5.26 7.02
CA ARG A 159 10.44 6.45 6.95
C ARG A 159 11.12 6.77 8.27
N TYR A 160 10.37 6.63 9.37
CA TYR A 160 10.81 7.01 10.70
C TYR A 160 11.21 5.83 11.61
N ARG A 161 11.42 4.63 11.04
CA ARG A 161 12.04 3.52 11.79
C ARG A 161 13.53 3.75 12.01
N ASP A 162 14.18 4.33 10.99
CA ASP A 162 15.62 4.57 10.98
C ASP A 162 15.97 6.08 11.07
N ALA A 163 14.97 6.95 11.19
CA ALA A 163 15.13 8.40 11.22
C ALA A 163 14.03 9.07 12.05
N SER A 164 14.24 10.33 12.40
CA SER A 164 13.23 11.17 13.05
C SER A 164 12.54 12.09 12.03
N PRO A 165 11.28 12.51 12.29
CA PRO A 165 10.64 13.58 11.54
C PRO A 165 11.54 14.82 11.48
N ALA A 166 11.73 15.35 10.27
CA ALA A 166 12.54 16.53 10.04
C ALA A 166 11.67 17.77 9.94
N PHE A 167 12.27 18.93 10.20
CA PHE A 167 11.63 20.21 9.93
C PHE A 167 11.20 20.28 8.45
N GLY A 168 9.95 20.66 8.22
CA GLY A 168 9.34 20.78 6.89
C GLY A 168 8.64 19.52 6.41
N ASP A 169 8.86 18.35 7.03
CA ASP A 169 8.18 17.11 6.64
C ASP A 169 6.66 17.28 6.78
N ILE A 170 5.91 16.76 5.80
CA ILE A 170 4.46 16.61 5.91
C ILE A 170 4.18 15.23 6.46
N VAL A 171 3.46 15.14 7.56
CA VAL A 171 3.22 13.90 8.30
C VAL A 171 1.76 13.64 8.50
N VAL A 172 1.42 12.36 8.62
CA VAL A 172 0.19 11.95 9.32
C VAL A 172 0.53 11.88 10.80
N CYS A 173 -0.31 12.48 11.65
CA CYS A 173 -0.15 12.43 13.10
C CYS A 173 -1.51 12.36 13.81
N ASP A 174 -1.50 11.83 15.03
CA ASP A 174 -2.59 11.96 16.00
C ASP A 174 -2.32 13.21 16.87
N LEU A 175 -3.36 13.99 17.17
CA LEU A 175 -3.26 15.15 18.07
C LEU A 175 -3.75 14.83 19.50
N GLY A 176 -3.85 13.54 19.84
CA GLY A 176 -4.23 13.04 21.16
C GLY A 176 -5.70 12.60 21.29
N ASP A 177 -6.47 12.60 20.20
CA ASP A 177 -7.90 12.21 20.20
C ASP A 177 -8.21 10.93 19.42
N GLY A 178 -7.18 10.24 18.90
CA GLY A 178 -7.34 9.04 18.09
C GLY A 178 -7.55 9.31 16.60
N THR A 179 -7.70 10.57 16.20
CA THR A 179 -7.98 10.94 14.82
C THR A 179 -6.70 11.35 14.09
N LEU A 180 -6.37 10.59 13.04
CA LEU A 180 -5.23 10.91 12.19
C LEU A 180 -5.51 12.13 11.30
N VAL A 181 -4.62 13.10 11.36
CA VAL A 181 -4.63 14.33 10.57
C VAL A 181 -3.33 14.50 9.80
N VAL A 182 -3.37 15.29 8.72
CA VAL A 182 -2.14 15.69 7.99
C VAL A 182 -1.69 17.05 8.49
N LYS A 183 -0.41 17.19 8.82
CA LYS A 183 0.23 18.43 9.29
C LYS A 183 1.66 18.53 8.78
N ARG A 184 2.25 19.73 8.86
CA ARG A 184 3.67 19.97 8.60
C ARG A 184 4.42 20.09 9.91
N VAL A 185 5.56 19.42 10.03
CA VAL A 185 6.50 19.58 11.14
C VAL A 185 7.19 20.93 11.00
N VAL A 186 7.03 21.80 12.00
CA VAL A 186 7.66 23.13 12.03
C VAL A 186 8.58 23.30 13.25
N GLY A 187 8.64 22.31 14.13
CA GLY A 187 9.62 22.21 15.20
C GLY A 187 9.96 20.76 15.49
N VAL A 188 11.22 20.50 15.75
CA VAL A 188 11.77 19.17 16.10
C VAL A 188 12.40 19.23 17.49
N PRO A 189 12.71 18.08 18.12
CA PRO A 189 13.29 18.06 19.46
C PRO A 189 14.46 19.02 19.67
N GLY A 190 14.39 19.79 20.76
CA GLY A 190 15.37 20.81 21.13
C GLY A 190 15.17 22.18 20.49
N ASP A 191 14.23 22.35 19.55
CA ASP A 191 13.87 23.66 19.04
C ASP A 191 13.10 24.51 20.07
N THR A 192 13.19 25.83 19.93
CA THR A 192 12.27 26.77 20.53
C THR A 192 11.38 27.38 19.44
N ILE A 193 10.07 27.21 19.57
CA ILE A 193 9.06 27.68 18.62
C ILE A 193 8.29 28.85 19.22
N GLU A 194 8.14 29.91 18.44
CA GLU A 194 7.40 31.11 18.81
C GLU A 194 6.57 31.58 17.61
N ILE A 195 5.37 32.12 17.88
CA ILE A 195 4.51 32.71 16.85
C ILE A 195 4.28 34.17 17.23
N ARG A 196 4.63 35.09 16.33
CA ARG A 196 4.37 36.53 16.46
C ARG A 196 3.58 37.02 15.25
N GLY A 197 2.29 37.22 15.41
CA GLY A 197 1.37 37.58 14.33
C GLY A 197 1.41 36.55 13.19
N PRO A 198 1.84 36.92 11.97
CA PRO A 198 1.99 35.97 10.86
C PRO A 198 3.27 35.12 10.93
N LEU A 199 4.25 35.51 11.75
CA LEU A 199 5.61 34.96 11.69
C LEU A 199 5.75 33.74 12.59
N LEU A 200 6.15 32.62 11.99
CA LEU A 200 6.77 31.51 12.70
C LEU A 200 8.23 31.85 12.96
N ILE A 201 8.64 31.77 14.22
CA ILE A 201 10.02 31.98 14.66
C ILE A 201 10.52 30.67 15.26
N ARG A 202 11.65 30.17 14.74
CA ARG A 202 12.32 28.95 15.19
C ARG A 202 13.72 29.30 15.67
N ASN A 203 14.02 28.97 16.92
CA ASN A 203 15.31 29.27 17.56
C ASN A 203 15.71 30.75 17.44
N GLY A 204 14.72 31.66 17.57
CA GLY A 204 14.90 33.11 17.48
C GLY A 204 14.96 33.67 16.05
N ASN A 205 14.96 32.83 15.00
CA ASN A 205 15.00 33.26 13.61
C ASN A 205 13.64 33.09 12.94
N PRO A 206 13.14 34.09 12.19
CA PRO A 206 11.96 33.93 11.34
C PRO A 206 12.17 32.80 10.32
N VAL A 207 11.15 31.97 10.14
CA VAL A 207 11.12 30.89 9.15
C VAL A 207 10.52 31.42 7.86
N ASP A 208 11.14 31.12 6.72
CA ASP A 208 10.55 31.34 5.40
C ASP A 208 9.56 30.21 5.06
N GLU A 209 8.32 30.56 4.74
CA GLU A 209 7.21 29.63 4.57
C GLU A 209 6.53 29.80 3.20
N PRO A 210 7.23 29.48 2.08
CA PRO A 210 6.73 29.74 0.73
C PRO A 210 5.50 28.91 0.35
N TYR A 211 5.17 27.89 1.15
CA TYR A 211 3.99 27.04 0.97
C TYR A 211 2.69 27.65 1.51
N LEU A 212 2.76 28.74 2.28
CA LEU A 212 1.57 29.39 2.81
C LEU A 212 0.84 30.17 1.72
N SER A 213 -0.50 30.17 1.79
CA SER A 213 -1.30 31.03 0.93
C SER A 213 -1.02 32.51 1.24
N SER A 214 -0.93 33.33 0.19
CA SER A 214 -0.71 34.78 0.29
C SER A 214 -1.99 35.52 0.74
N GLU A 215 -2.76 34.94 1.65
CA GLU A 215 -4.03 35.52 2.09
C GLU A 215 -3.78 36.79 2.93
N PRO A 216 -4.39 37.93 2.56
CA PRO A 216 -4.29 39.15 3.35
C PRO A 216 -4.79 38.95 4.79
N GLY A 217 -4.07 39.52 5.76
CA GLY A 217 -4.50 39.54 7.16
C GLY A 217 -4.36 38.20 7.90
N MET A 218 -3.32 37.42 7.60
CA MET A 218 -2.96 36.23 8.38
C MET A 218 -2.38 36.65 9.73
N THR A 219 -3.22 37.07 10.68
CA THR A 219 -2.78 37.31 12.06
C THR A 219 -3.11 36.07 12.88
N LEU A 220 -2.09 35.36 13.35
CA LEU A 220 -2.28 34.32 14.34
C LEU A 220 -2.23 34.92 15.74
N PRO A 221 -2.89 34.28 16.73
CA PRO A 221 -2.65 34.62 18.12
C PRO A 221 -1.16 34.44 18.41
N ASP A 222 -0.55 35.45 19.03
CA ASP A 222 0.83 35.34 19.49
C ASP A 222 0.93 34.16 20.46
N SER A 223 1.97 33.35 20.30
CA SER A 223 2.31 32.30 21.25
C SER A 223 3.68 32.61 21.84
N PRO A 224 3.84 32.54 23.18
CA PRO A 224 5.15 32.73 23.79
C PRO A 224 6.13 31.63 23.30
N PRO A 225 7.45 31.86 23.40
CA PRO A 225 8.45 30.84 23.09
C PRO A 225 8.19 29.55 23.87
N LEU A 226 8.07 28.45 23.13
CA LEU A 226 7.93 27.08 23.65
C LEU A 226 9.16 26.28 23.28
N ALA A 227 9.92 25.83 24.28
CA ALA A 227 11.03 24.91 24.08
C ALA A 227 10.51 23.47 24.01
N LEU A 228 10.83 22.78 22.92
CA LEU A 228 10.43 21.39 22.69
C LEU A 228 11.36 20.44 23.44
N GLY A 229 10.76 19.45 24.09
CA GLY A 229 11.43 18.33 24.73
C GLY A 229 12.17 17.42 23.74
N THR A 230 12.77 16.34 24.26
CA THR A 230 13.61 15.42 23.48
C THR A 230 12.83 14.53 22.51
N ASP A 231 11.50 14.46 22.64
CA ASP A 231 10.62 13.66 21.79
C ASP A 231 9.42 14.47 21.28
N GLU A 232 9.48 15.81 21.38
CA GLU A 232 8.36 16.69 21.03
C GLU A 232 8.56 17.31 19.65
N PHE A 233 7.51 17.26 18.84
CA PHE A 233 7.42 17.86 17.52
C PHE A 233 6.29 18.88 17.52
N PHE A 234 6.56 20.07 17.00
CA PHE A 234 5.52 21.08 16.82
C PHE A 234 5.01 21.01 15.39
N VAL A 235 3.71 20.76 15.22
CA VAL A 235 3.10 20.59 13.90
C VAL A 235 2.07 21.68 13.62
N LEU A 236 2.03 22.17 12.37
CA LEU A 236 1.09 23.19 11.92
C LEU A 236 0.40 22.78 10.63
N GLY A 237 -0.83 23.26 10.43
CA GLY A 237 -1.46 23.22 9.11
C GLY A 237 -0.96 24.36 8.23
N ASP A 238 -0.78 24.09 6.93
CA ASP A 238 -0.45 25.11 5.94
C ASP A 238 -1.59 26.15 5.79
N HIS A 239 -2.85 25.74 6.04
CA HIS A 239 -3.99 26.66 6.16
C HIS A 239 -4.11 27.18 7.59
N ARG A 240 -3.25 28.14 7.93
CA ARG A 240 -3.07 28.68 9.29
C ARG A 240 -4.34 29.09 10.03
N ARG A 241 -5.33 29.64 9.34
CA ARG A 241 -6.62 30.06 9.92
C ARG A 241 -7.62 28.91 10.15
N ASN A 242 -7.44 27.79 9.45
CA ASN A 242 -8.40 26.68 9.43
C ASN A 242 -7.72 25.35 9.76
N SER A 243 -6.92 25.36 10.82
CA SER A 243 -6.17 24.19 11.26
C SER A 243 -6.23 24.06 12.78
N ARG A 244 -6.71 22.91 13.23
CA ARG A 244 -6.48 22.38 14.58
C ARG A 244 -5.14 21.69 14.57
N ASP A 245 -4.19 22.17 15.37
CA ASP A 245 -2.79 21.76 15.37
C ASP A 245 -2.11 22.12 16.70
N SER A 246 -0.77 22.06 16.77
CA SER A 246 -0.03 22.22 18.02
C SER A 246 -0.21 23.56 18.72
N ARG A 247 -0.77 24.58 18.06
CA ARG A 247 -1.16 25.84 18.72
C ARG A 247 -2.27 25.66 19.75
N GLN A 248 -3.13 24.67 19.53
CA GLN A 248 -4.31 24.39 20.37
C GLN A 248 -4.09 23.13 21.22
N GLU A 249 -3.46 22.11 20.63
CA GLU A 249 -3.33 20.78 21.25
C GLU A 249 -1.96 20.58 21.93
N GLY A 250 -0.97 21.42 21.63
CA GLY A 250 0.41 21.26 22.07
C GLY A 250 1.27 20.40 21.13
N PRO A 251 2.56 20.19 21.46
CA PRO A 251 3.44 19.33 20.68
C PRO A 251 2.96 17.88 20.64
N VAL A 252 3.30 17.17 19.57
CA VAL A 252 3.07 15.72 19.42
C VAL A 252 4.37 14.96 19.68
N SER A 253 4.25 13.76 20.24
CA SER A 253 5.34 12.82 20.45
C SER A 253 5.71 12.06 19.17
N ARG A 254 6.85 11.37 19.15
CA ARG A 254 7.26 10.56 17.99
C ARG A 254 6.24 9.47 17.69
N ASP A 255 5.71 8.81 18.70
CA ASP A 255 4.78 7.67 18.54
C ASP A 255 3.43 8.08 17.95
N GLU A 256 3.07 9.36 18.08
CA GLU A 256 1.88 9.96 17.48
C GLU A 256 2.07 10.30 15.99
N ILE A 257 3.23 10.01 15.41
CA ILE A 257 3.54 10.26 13.99
C ILE A 257 3.75 8.92 13.25
N PRO A 258 2.67 8.32 12.69
CA PRO A 258 2.77 7.04 11.97
C PRO A 258 3.67 7.03 10.74
N GLY A 259 3.83 8.16 10.05
CA GLY A 259 4.62 8.20 8.82
C GLY A 259 4.64 9.54 8.11
N ARG A 260 5.46 9.61 7.04
CA ARG A 260 5.63 10.80 6.21
C ARG A 260 4.78 10.72 4.96
N VAL A 261 4.12 11.82 4.61
CA VAL A 261 3.38 11.94 3.36
C VAL A 261 4.37 12.20 2.21
N GLU A 262 4.41 11.32 1.23
CA GLU A 262 5.40 11.38 0.14
C GLU A 262 4.82 12.07 -1.10
N PHE A 263 3.61 11.70 -1.53
CA PHE A 263 2.97 12.28 -2.71
C PHE A 263 1.44 12.11 -2.72
N ILE A 264 0.79 12.91 -3.59
CA ILE A 264 -0.64 12.81 -3.90
C ILE A 264 -0.82 11.87 -5.10
N TYR A 265 -1.42 10.69 -4.89
CA TYR A 265 -1.66 9.69 -5.95
C TYR A 265 -3.03 9.86 -6.65
N PHE A 266 -3.88 10.73 -6.11
CA PHE A 266 -5.13 11.14 -6.72
C PHE A 266 -5.53 12.52 -6.20
N ALA A 267 -5.83 13.45 -7.12
CA ALA A 267 -6.40 14.76 -6.82
C ALA A 267 -7.64 14.97 -7.68
N ARG A 268 -8.63 15.71 -7.17
CA ARG A 268 -9.83 16.07 -7.96
C ARG A 268 -9.48 17.03 -9.10
N ASP A 269 -8.54 17.93 -8.84
CA ASP A 269 -7.94 18.80 -9.85
C ASP A 269 -6.68 18.13 -10.41
N TRP A 270 -6.75 17.72 -11.68
CA TRP A 270 -5.70 16.98 -12.36
C TRP A 270 -4.42 17.78 -12.55
N GLY A 271 -4.47 19.12 -12.50
CA GLY A 271 -3.28 19.97 -12.59
C GLY A 271 -2.30 19.82 -11.41
N ARG A 272 -2.75 19.18 -10.32
CA ARG A 272 -1.97 18.96 -9.08
C ARG A 272 -1.45 17.52 -8.96
N PHE A 273 -1.58 16.69 -10.01
CA PHE A 273 -1.36 15.25 -9.92
C PHE A 273 -0.33 14.72 -10.94
N PRO A 274 0.60 13.82 -10.55
CA PRO A 274 1.03 13.54 -9.18
C PRO A 274 1.86 14.71 -8.62
N ALA A 275 1.61 15.10 -7.36
CA ALA A 275 2.43 16.10 -6.67
C ALA A 275 3.33 15.42 -5.65
N LEU A 276 4.65 15.54 -5.86
CA LEU A 276 5.66 15.20 -4.87
C LEU A 276 5.58 16.22 -3.73
N LEU A 277 5.46 15.71 -2.50
CA LEU A 277 5.37 16.50 -1.28
C LEU A 277 6.64 16.38 -0.43
N ALA A 278 7.35 15.27 -0.57
CA ALA A 278 8.69 15.10 -0.04
C ALA A 278 9.74 15.47 -1.10
N ALA A 279 10.78 16.19 -0.67
CA ALA A 279 12.04 16.32 -1.38
C ALA A 279 13.13 15.66 -0.50
N ASP A 280 14.00 14.87 -1.12
CA ASP A 280 15.13 14.21 -0.45
C ASP A 280 16.28 15.18 -0.12
#